data_AF-A0A419RR86-F1
#
_entry.id   AF-A0A419RR86-F1
#
_cell.length_a   1.000
_cell.length_b   1.000
_cell.length_c   1.000
_cell.angle_alpha   90.00
_cell.angle_beta   90.00
_cell.angle_gamma   90.00
#
_symmetry.space_group_name_H-M   'P 1'
#
loop_
_entity.id
_entity.type
_entity.pdbx_description
1 polymer ?
#
loop_
_entity_poly.entity_id
_entity_poly.type
_entity_poly.pdbx_seq_one_letter_code
_entity_poly.pdbx_strand_id
1 'polypeptide(L)'
;MFIDNETLDPLVRGFLLAMLGLVWVIVQIRIVGLRSLSKMTNFDFVMTVALGSLLASAAQVKDWVEFGQISLAMTGLFVLQVIAGRLRKSSDTIESFIQNSPVILMRNGKINHNALRQTRVAEGDLYAKLREANVLDTEKVRAVVLESTGDVSVLHGDELDDILLEGVDVEKH
;
A
#
# COMPACT_ATOMS: atom_id res chain seq x y z
N MET A 1 17.19 31.27 -15.26
CA MET A 1 16.49 31.61 -16.50
C MET A 1 16.99 30.63 -17.55
N PHE A 2 16.10 29.79 -18.07
CA PHE A 2 16.38 28.81 -19.11
C PHE A 2 16.17 29.40 -20.50
N ILE A 3 15.29 30.40 -20.63
CA ILE A 3 14.98 31.10 -21.89
C ILE A 3 14.81 32.59 -21.59
N ASP A 4 15.25 33.45 -22.51
CA ASP A 4 15.11 34.91 -22.42
C ASP A 4 13.66 35.44 -22.64
N ASN A 5 12.64 34.57 -22.52
CA ASN A 5 11.23 34.91 -22.73
C ASN A 5 10.44 34.72 -21.43
N GLU A 6 9.91 35.82 -20.88
CA GLU A 6 9.20 35.86 -19.59
C GLU A 6 7.96 34.94 -19.51
N THR A 7 7.33 34.60 -20.64
CA THR A 7 6.13 33.74 -20.67
C THR A 7 6.45 32.27 -20.89
N LEU A 8 7.53 31.97 -21.65
CA LEU A 8 7.92 30.60 -21.97
C LEU A 8 8.89 30.00 -20.95
N ASP A 9 9.70 30.82 -20.27
CA ASP A 9 10.63 30.38 -19.22
C ASP A 9 9.96 29.55 -18.12
N PRO A 10 8.81 29.96 -17.51
CA PRO A 10 8.17 29.16 -16.47
C PRO A 10 7.62 27.82 -16.99
N LEU A 11 7.14 27.77 -18.23
CA LEU A 11 6.62 26.55 -18.84
C LEU A 11 7.74 25.53 -19.09
N VAL A 12 8.83 25.97 -19.71
CA VAL A 12 9.97 25.11 -20.02
C VAL A 12 10.68 24.67 -18.75
N ARG A 13 10.84 25.59 -17.79
CA ARG A 13 11.38 25.26 -16.48
C ARG A 13 10.54 24.22 -15.76
N GLY A 14 9.22 24.44 -15.67
CA GLY A 14 8.32 23.50 -14.99
C GLY A 14 8.38 22.11 -15.62
N PHE A 15 8.41 22.04 -16.95
CA PHE A 15 8.57 20.78 -17.69
C PHE A 15 9.91 20.09 -17.39
N LEU A 16 11.02 20.83 -17.42
CA LEU A 16 12.36 20.28 -17.15
C LEU A 16 12.50 19.79 -15.71
N LEU A 17 12.06 20.58 -14.73
CA LEU A 17 12.13 20.20 -13.32
C LEU A 17 11.22 19.01 -13.00
N ALA A 18 10.02 18.96 -13.58
CA ALA A 18 9.13 17.80 -13.48
C ALA A 18 9.77 16.54 -14.08
N MET A 19 10.40 16.65 -15.26
CA MET A 19 11.11 15.54 -15.89
C MET A 19 12.28 15.05 -15.02
N LEU A 20 13.11 15.97 -14.49
CA LEU A 20 14.23 15.63 -13.61
C LEU A 20 13.75 14.97 -12.31
N GLY A 21 12.71 15.51 -11.68
CA GLY A 21 12.12 14.93 -10.48
C GLY A 21 11.54 13.54 -10.73
N LEU A 22 10.87 13.32 -11.87
CA LEU A 22 10.32 12.02 -12.23
C LEU A 22 11.44 10.99 -12.47
N VAL A 23 12.49 11.38 -13.20
CA VAL A 23 13.68 10.54 -13.41
C VAL A 23 14.31 10.19 -12.06
N TRP A 24 14.41 11.15 -11.13
CA TRP A 24 14.94 10.92 -9.79
C TRP A 24 14.13 9.86 -9.04
N VAL A 25 12.80 9.98 -8.98
CA VAL A 25 11.93 9.00 -8.33
C VAL A 25 12.05 7.62 -8.98
N ILE A 26 12.11 7.54 -10.32
CA ILE A 26 12.30 6.26 -11.04
C ILE A 26 13.62 5.61 -10.66
N VAL A 27 14.71 6.37 -10.56
CA VAL A 27 16.02 5.87 -10.11
C VAL A 27 15.94 5.30 -8.70
N GLN A 28 15.30 6.02 -7.77
CA GLN A 28 15.10 5.54 -6.39
C GLN A 28 14.34 4.20 -6.37
N ILE A 29 13.24 4.10 -7.13
CA ILE A 29 12.44 2.86 -7.24
C ILE A 29 13.25 1.71 -7.83
N ARG A 30 14.03 1.97 -8.89
CA ARG A 30 14.89 0.97 -9.53
C ARG A 30 15.94 0.40 -8.57
N ILE A 31 16.51 1.23 -7.70
CA ILE A 31 17.51 0.80 -6.70
C ILE A 31 16.90 -0.15 -5.67
N VAL A 32 15.63 0.05 -5.28
CA VAL A 32 14.96 -0.77 -4.25
C VAL A 32 14.35 -2.06 -4.82
N GLY A 33 14.04 -2.08 -6.11
CA GLY A 33 13.62 -3.29 -6.83
C GLY A 33 12.10 -3.54 -6.82
N LEU A 34 11.65 -4.36 -7.78
CA LEU A 34 10.24 -4.60 -8.17
C LEU A 34 9.34 -5.31 -7.14
N ARG A 35 9.84 -5.73 -5.98
CA ARG A 35 9.12 -6.66 -5.09
C ARG A 35 7.89 -6.04 -4.39
N SER A 36 7.61 -4.74 -4.56
CA SER A 36 6.62 -3.99 -3.75
C SER A 36 5.35 -3.56 -4.51
N LEU A 37 5.05 -4.10 -5.69
CA LEU A 37 3.90 -3.64 -6.49
C LEU A 37 2.69 -4.58 -6.48
N SER A 38 2.82 -5.82 -6.00
CA SER A 38 1.73 -6.82 -6.14
C SER A 38 0.59 -6.62 -5.14
N LYS A 39 0.87 -6.06 -3.96
CA LYS A 39 -0.13 -5.58 -2.98
C LYS A 39 0.46 -4.39 -2.21
N MET A 40 -0.03 -3.17 -2.47
CA MET A 40 0.38 -1.97 -1.72
C MET A 40 -0.21 -2.03 -0.31
N THR A 41 0.61 -1.81 0.71
CA THR A 41 0.11 -1.64 2.08
C THR A 41 -0.46 -0.23 2.26
N ASN A 42 -1.31 0.00 3.27
CA ASN A 42 -1.82 1.35 3.59
C ASN A 42 -0.67 2.37 3.78
N PHE A 43 0.44 1.92 4.36
CA PHE A 43 1.63 2.74 4.50
C PHE A 43 2.26 3.10 3.14
N ASP A 44 2.38 2.14 2.22
CA ASP A 44 2.96 2.39 0.89
C ASP A 44 2.09 3.35 0.08
N PHE A 45 0.76 3.32 0.28
CA PHE A 45 -0.17 4.28 -0.30
C PHE A 45 0.09 5.70 0.19
N VAL A 46 0.15 5.92 1.51
CA VAL A 46 0.43 7.24 2.10
C VAL A 46 1.78 7.78 1.61
N MET A 47 2.80 6.91 1.53
CA MET A 47 4.12 7.28 1.03
C MET A 47 4.11 7.68 -0.44
N THR A 48 3.33 6.98 -1.27
CA THR A 48 3.16 7.31 -2.69
C THR A 48 2.51 8.68 -2.86
N VAL A 49 1.47 8.99 -2.09
CA VAL A 49 0.81 10.30 -2.09
C VAL A 49 1.78 11.40 -1.65
N ALA A 50 2.55 11.17 -0.59
CA ALA A 50 3.55 12.13 -0.11
C ALA A 50 4.68 12.38 -1.14
N LEU A 51 5.19 11.33 -1.80
CA LEU A 51 6.16 11.46 -2.89
C LEU A 51 5.60 12.24 -4.08
N GLY A 52 4.34 11.99 -4.46
CA GLY A 52 3.65 12.74 -5.51
C GLY A 52 3.51 14.22 -5.19
N SER A 53 3.19 14.55 -3.93
CA SER A 53 3.14 15.94 -3.44
C SER A 53 4.50 16.63 -3.55
N LEU A 54 5.57 15.98 -3.08
CA LEU A 54 6.93 16.50 -3.21
C LEU A 54 7.34 16.67 -4.68
N LEU A 55 6.93 15.77 -5.58
CA LEU A 55 7.23 15.87 -7.00
C LEU A 55 6.55 17.09 -7.64
N ALA A 56 5.28 17.32 -7.30
CA ALA A 56 4.57 18.51 -7.72
C ALA A 56 5.24 19.79 -7.20
N SER A 57 5.67 19.81 -5.93
CA SER A 57 6.42 20.94 -5.38
C SER A 57 7.76 21.16 -6.09
N ALA A 58 8.52 20.09 -6.36
CA ALA A 58 9.81 20.17 -7.07
C ALA A 58 9.67 20.77 -8.48
N ALA A 59 8.56 20.54 -9.17
CA ALA A 59 8.31 21.11 -10.49
C ALA A 59 8.04 22.62 -10.47
N GLN A 60 7.70 23.20 -9.31
CA GLN A 60 7.25 24.59 -9.18
C GLN A 60 8.29 25.55 -8.57
N VAL A 61 9.43 25.02 -8.09
CA VAL A 61 10.45 25.83 -7.40
C VAL A 61 11.17 26.81 -8.31
N LYS A 62 11.57 27.94 -7.73
CA LYS A 62 12.17 29.08 -8.43
C LYS A 62 13.69 29.11 -8.37
N ASP A 63 14.31 28.26 -7.57
CA ASP A 63 15.76 28.07 -7.59
C ASP A 63 16.17 26.59 -7.48
N TRP A 64 17.46 26.34 -7.71
CA TRP A 64 18.03 25.00 -7.68
C TRP A 64 18.30 24.50 -6.26
N VAL A 65 18.37 25.40 -5.27
CA VAL A 65 18.62 25.04 -3.87
C VAL A 65 17.36 24.42 -3.28
N GLU A 66 16.20 25.04 -3.50
CA GLU A 66 14.87 24.50 -3.17
C GLU A 66 14.63 23.17 -3.88
N PHE A 67 14.98 23.05 -5.17
CA PHE A 67 14.89 21.78 -5.89
C PHE A 67 15.74 20.69 -5.23
N GLY A 68 16.97 21.01 -4.83
CA GLY A 68 17.87 20.11 -4.12
C GLY A 68 17.32 19.69 -2.76
N GLN A 69 16.75 20.62 -2.00
CA GLN A 69 16.13 20.34 -0.70
C GLN A 69 14.93 19.39 -0.84
N ILE A 70 14.05 19.62 -1.82
CA ILE A 70 12.90 18.73 -2.07
C ILE A 70 13.38 17.36 -2.57
N SER A 71 14.39 17.32 -3.44
CA SER A 71 14.98 16.06 -3.91
C SER A 71 15.58 15.25 -2.76
N LEU A 72 16.23 15.92 -1.79
CA LEU A 72 16.74 15.29 -0.58
C LEU A 72 15.60 14.81 0.33
N ALA A 73 14.52 15.60 0.46
CA ALA A 73 13.33 15.19 1.21
C ALA A 73 12.68 13.93 0.60
N MET A 74 12.59 13.84 -0.74
CA MET A 74 12.14 12.64 -1.44
C MET A 74 13.03 11.44 -1.12
N THR A 75 14.36 11.62 -1.17
CA THR A 75 15.31 10.55 -0.80
C THR A 75 15.13 10.13 0.66
N GLY A 76 14.96 11.07 1.58
CA GLY A 76 14.70 10.78 2.99
C GLY A 76 13.42 9.97 3.17
N LEU A 77 12.35 10.34 2.48
CA LEU A 77 11.08 9.61 2.47
C LEU A 77 11.27 8.19 1.91
N PHE A 78 12.06 8.03 0.84
CA PHE A 78 12.41 6.74 0.27
C PHE A 78 13.21 5.86 1.23
N VAL A 79 14.21 6.43 1.90
CA VAL A 79 15.02 5.74 2.92
C VAL A 79 14.15 5.29 4.08
N LEU A 80 13.25 6.14 4.57
CA LEU A 80 12.28 5.79 5.60
C LEU A 80 11.36 4.65 5.14
N GLN A 81 10.90 4.67 3.89
CA GLN A 81 10.08 3.59 3.34
C GLN A 81 10.82 2.24 3.37
N VAL A 82 12.09 2.24 2.96
CA VAL A 82 12.93 1.03 2.99
C VAL A 82 13.17 0.55 4.41
N ILE A 83 13.47 1.45 5.34
CA ILE A 83 13.68 1.12 6.76
C ILE A 83 12.39 0.54 7.36
N ALA A 84 11.25 1.21 7.16
CA ALA A 84 9.95 0.70 7.61
C ALA A 84 9.65 -0.68 7.00
N GLY A 85 9.94 -0.89 5.71
CA GLY A 85 9.82 -2.19 5.05
C GLY A 85 10.69 -3.29 5.68
N ARG A 86 11.92 -2.97 6.10
CA ARG A 86 12.80 -3.92 6.79
C ARG A 86 12.38 -4.17 8.23
N LEU A 87 11.98 -3.13 8.97
CA LEU A 87 11.55 -3.25 10.36
C LEU A 87 10.27 -4.09 10.48
N ARG A 88 9.31 -3.90 9.56
CA ARG A 88 8.10 -4.73 9.48
C ARG A 88 8.45 -6.22 9.40
N LYS A 89 9.37 -6.60 8.50
CA LYS A 89 9.80 -7.99 8.33
C LYS A 89 10.55 -8.60 9.53
N SER A 90 11.08 -7.76 10.43
CA SER A 90 11.93 -8.19 11.53
C SER A 90 11.21 -8.20 12.88
N SER A 91 10.00 -7.64 12.96
CA SER A 91 9.28 -7.50 14.23
C SER A 91 7.77 -7.44 14.02
N ASP A 92 7.10 -8.49 14.49
CA ASP A 92 5.63 -8.61 14.50
C ASP A 92 4.96 -7.45 15.26
N THR A 93 5.62 -6.92 16.30
CA THR A 93 5.14 -5.75 17.04
C THR A 93 5.11 -4.50 16.18
N ILE A 94 6.16 -4.25 15.39
CA ILE A 94 6.22 -3.10 14.48
C ILE A 94 5.24 -3.29 13.33
N GLU A 95 5.13 -4.52 12.82
CA GLU A 95 4.13 -4.88 11.82
C GLU A 95 2.71 -4.58 12.32
N SER A 96 2.34 -5.03 13.53
CA SER A 96 1.01 -4.77 14.12
C SER A 96 0.72 -3.29 14.44
N PHE A 97 1.76 -2.47 14.62
CA PHE A 97 1.60 -1.03 14.85
C PHE A 97 1.42 -0.25 13.54
N ILE A 98 2.08 -0.70 12.47
CA ILE A 98 2.08 -0.02 11.17
C ILE A 98 0.98 -0.56 10.24
N GLN A 99 0.60 -1.82 10.39
CA GLN A 99 -0.40 -2.53 9.58
C GLN A 99 -1.44 -3.19 10.47
N ASN A 100 -2.67 -3.28 9.97
CA ASN A 100 -3.69 -4.09 10.62
C ASN A 100 -3.35 -5.56 10.43
N SER A 101 -3.49 -6.38 11.47
CA SER A 101 -3.37 -7.83 11.32
C SER A 101 -4.50 -8.36 10.43
N PRO A 102 -4.26 -9.40 9.61
CA PRO A 102 -5.33 -10.07 8.89
C PRO A 102 -6.39 -10.60 9.85
N VAL A 103 -7.67 -10.54 9.49
CA VAL A 103 -8.80 -10.92 10.35
C VAL A 103 -9.68 -11.95 9.66
N ILE A 104 -10.08 -13.01 10.39
CA ILE A 104 -11.05 -13.98 9.86
C ILE A 104 -12.46 -13.39 9.86
N LEU A 105 -13.05 -13.22 8.68
CA LEU A 105 -14.44 -12.78 8.49
C LEU A 105 -15.43 -13.94 8.46
N MET A 106 -14.99 -15.12 8.03
CA MET A 106 -15.82 -16.33 7.93
C MET A 106 -14.94 -17.57 8.07
N ARG A 107 -15.42 -18.60 8.78
CA ARG A 107 -14.70 -19.87 8.95
C ARG A 107 -15.65 -21.05 8.86
N ASN A 108 -15.29 -22.04 8.03
CA ASN A 108 -16.07 -23.27 7.82
C ASN A 108 -17.57 -22.99 7.61
N GLY A 109 -17.91 -22.15 6.63
CA GLY A 109 -19.31 -21.81 6.33
C GLY A 109 -19.97 -20.79 7.27
N LYS A 110 -19.34 -20.42 8.39
CA LYS A 110 -19.95 -19.54 9.40
C LYS A 110 -19.34 -18.15 9.38
N ILE A 111 -20.18 -17.13 9.25
CA ILE A 111 -19.79 -15.72 9.25
C ILE A 111 -19.45 -15.29 10.69
N ASN A 112 -18.33 -14.61 10.87
CA ASN A 112 -17.97 -13.96 12.12
C ASN A 112 -18.52 -12.51 12.13
N HIS A 113 -19.75 -12.35 12.62
CA HIS A 113 -20.39 -11.04 12.68
C HIS A 113 -19.68 -10.03 13.59
N ASN A 114 -18.96 -10.51 14.63
CA ASN A 114 -18.15 -9.62 15.47
C ASN A 114 -16.98 -9.06 14.67
N ALA A 115 -16.26 -9.90 13.92
CA ALA A 115 -15.16 -9.48 13.05
C ALA A 115 -15.65 -8.51 11.97
N LEU A 116 -16.79 -8.78 11.32
CA LEU A 116 -17.40 -7.85 10.36
C LEU A 116 -17.68 -6.48 10.99
N ARG A 117 -18.23 -6.46 12.21
CA ARG A 117 -18.52 -5.20 12.92
C ARG A 117 -17.25 -4.43 13.29
N GLN A 118 -16.23 -5.12 13.79
CA GLN A 118 -14.96 -4.50 14.19
C GLN A 118 -14.20 -3.93 12.98
N THR A 119 -14.19 -4.66 11.87
CA THR A 119 -13.53 -4.27 10.62
C THR A 119 -14.37 -3.36 9.74
N ARG A 120 -15.65 -3.12 10.10
CA ARG A 120 -16.64 -2.33 9.35
C ARG A 120 -16.92 -2.86 7.94
N VAL A 121 -16.75 -4.17 7.74
CA VAL A 121 -17.12 -4.84 6.49
C VAL A 121 -18.62 -5.17 6.54
N ALA A 122 -19.37 -4.73 5.52
CA ALA A 122 -20.77 -5.11 5.42
C ALA A 122 -20.89 -6.57 4.96
N GLU A 123 -21.91 -7.27 5.42
CA GLU A 123 -22.16 -8.65 5.01
C GLU A 123 -22.36 -8.76 3.48
N GLY A 124 -22.96 -7.73 2.85
CA GLY A 124 -23.07 -7.64 1.39
C GLY A 124 -21.73 -7.60 0.66
N ASP A 125 -20.71 -6.98 1.25
CA ASP A 125 -19.35 -6.92 0.68
C ASP A 125 -18.66 -8.28 0.79
N LEU A 126 -18.87 -8.98 1.92
CA LEU A 126 -18.41 -10.37 2.09
C LEU A 126 -19.01 -11.27 1.00
N TYR A 127 -20.32 -11.20 0.77
CA TYR A 127 -20.96 -11.96 -0.31
C TYR A 127 -20.48 -11.54 -1.71
N ALA A 128 -20.15 -10.26 -1.92
CA ALA A 128 -19.56 -9.82 -3.18
C ALA A 128 -18.19 -10.48 -3.41
N LYS A 129 -17.37 -10.59 -2.37
CA LYS A 129 -16.06 -11.26 -2.43
C LYS A 129 -16.16 -12.77 -2.62
N LEU A 130 -17.14 -13.42 -1.99
CA LEU A 130 -17.45 -14.82 -2.27
C LEU A 130 -17.83 -15.05 -3.74
N ARG A 131 -18.64 -14.15 -4.33
CA ARG A 131 -18.98 -14.21 -5.77
C ARG A 131 -17.78 -13.96 -6.67
N GLU A 132 -16.94 -12.98 -6.33
CA GLU A 132 -15.69 -12.70 -7.05
C GLU A 132 -14.76 -13.92 -7.07
N ALA A 133 -14.71 -14.67 -5.97
CA ALA A 133 -13.97 -15.92 -5.85
C ALA A 133 -14.69 -17.15 -6.44
N ASN A 134 -15.83 -16.97 -7.13
CA ASN A 134 -16.63 -18.04 -7.72
C ASN A 134 -17.09 -19.13 -6.72
N VAL A 135 -17.41 -18.73 -5.49
CA VAL A 135 -18.00 -19.63 -4.49
C VAL A 135 -19.47 -19.87 -4.84
N LEU A 136 -19.81 -21.14 -5.09
CA LEU A 136 -21.18 -21.59 -5.39
C LEU A 136 -21.91 -22.12 -4.15
N ASP A 137 -21.16 -22.52 -3.14
CA ASP A 137 -21.66 -23.13 -1.91
C ASP A 137 -20.82 -22.63 -0.74
N THR A 138 -21.48 -21.90 0.17
CA THR A 138 -20.83 -21.33 1.35
C THR A 138 -20.35 -22.39 2.33
N GLU A 139 -20.93 -23.59 2.35
CA GLU A 139 -20.48 -24.67 3.23
C GLU A 139 -19.09 -25.18 2.86
N LYS A 140 -18.68 -25.01 1.60
CA LYS A 140 -17.33 -25.36 1.11
C LYS A 140 -16.28 -24.30 1.37
N VAL A 141 -16.66 -23.16 1.98
CA VAL A 141 -15.73 -22.09 2.33
C VAL A 141 -15.07 -22.43 3.66
N ARG A 142 -13.75 -22.62 3.63
CA ARG A 142 -12.95 -22.94 4.81
C ARG A 142 -12.54 -21.70 5.59
N ALA A 143 -12.17 -20.64 4.88
CA ALA A 143 -11.88 -19.35 5.49
C ALA A 143 -12.13 -18.20 4.52
N VAL A 144 -12.56 -17.07 5.07
CA VAL A 144 -12.49 -15.77 4.40
C VAL A 144 -11.69 -14.84 5.31
N VAL A 145 -10.61 -14.30 4.78
CA VAL A 145 -9.65 -13.48 5.53
C VAL A 145 -9.64 -12.08 4.95
N LEU A 146 -9.88 -11.08 5.79
CA LEU A 146 -9.59 -9.69 5.48
C LEU A 146 -8.09 -9.48 5.67
N GLU A 147 -7.37 -9.24 4.59
CA GLU A 147 -5.92 -9.02 4.61
C GLU A 147 -5.56 -7.65 5.18
N SER A 148 -4.32 -7.48 5.63
CA SER A 148 -3.78 -6.18 6.09
C SER A 148 -3.86 -5.06 5.04
N THR A 149 -3.94 -5.47 3.77
CA THR A 149 -4.10 -4.61 2.59
C THR A 149 -5.54 -4.12 2.37
N GLY A 150 -6.51 -4.65 3.12
CA GLY A 150 -7.95 -4.40 2.93
C GLY A 150 -8.61 -5.26 1.85
N ASP A 151 -7.83 -6.07 1.14
CA ASP A 151 -8.34 -7.09 0.22
C ASP A 151 -8.90 -8.29 0.98
N VAL A 152 -9.73 -9.10 0.32
CA VAL A 152 -10.36 -10.28 0.93
C VAL A 152 -9.91 -11.53 0.20
N SER A 153 -9.25 -12.43 0.93
CA SER A 153 -8.86 -13.75 0.46
C SER A 153 -9.97 -14.75 0.79
N VAL A 154 -10.40 -15.53 -0.21
CA VAL A 154 -11.41 -16.58 -0.05
C VAL A 154 -10.74 -17.94 -0.27
N LEU A 155 -10.81 -18.79 0.74
CA LEU A 155 -10.25 -20.14 0.73
C LEU A 155 -11.41 -21.14 0.78
N HIS A 156 -11.65 -21.84 -0.33
CA HIS A 156 -12.72 -22.83 -0.45
C HIS A 156 -12.20 -24.14 -1.04
N GLY A 157 -12.74 -25.27 -0.58
CA GLY A 157 -12.26 -26.60 -0.94
C GLY A 157 -12.51 -27.61 0.17
N ASP A 158 -12.03 -28.84 -0.04
CA ASP A 158 -12.28 -29.96 0.87
C ASP A 158 -11.42 -29.88 2.14
N GLU A 159 -10.19 -29.37 2.03
CA GLU A 159 -9.25 -29.19 3.14
C GLU A 159 -8.56 -27.82 3.07
N LEU A 160 -8.13 -27.32 4.23
CA LEU A 160 -7.34 -26.10 4.36
C LEU A 160 -6.11 -26.44 5.20
N ASP A 161 -4.94 -26.14 4.65
CA ASP A 161 -3.68 -26.24 5.40
C ASP A 161 -3.61 -25.11 6.44
N ASP A 162 -3.40 -25.47 7.71
CA ASP A 162 -3.35 -24.53 8.83
C ASP A 162 -2.22 -23.49 8.68
N ILE A 163 -1.16 -23.79 7.90
CA ILE A 163 -0.08 -22.84 7.62
C ILE A 163 -0.60 -21.57 6.91
N LEU A 164 -1.70 -21.68 6.15
CA LEU A 164 -2.31 -20.55 5.44
C LEU A 164 -3.09 -19.61 6.38
N LEU A 165 -3.32 -20.01 7.63
CA LEU A 165 -3.96 -19.18 8.66
C LEU A 165 -2.95 -18.64 9.69
N GLU A 166 -1.65 -18.91 9.51
CA GLU A 166 -0.62 -18.40 10.40
C GLU A 166 -0.59 -16.87 10.38
N GLY A 167 -0.58 -16.24 11.57
CA GLY A 167 -0.59 -14.78 11.70
C GLY A 167 -1.93 -14.10 11.45
N VAL A 168 -2.98 -14.85 11.09
CA VAL A 168 -4.35 -14.32 11.01
C VAL A 168 -4.94 -14.26 12.40
N ASP A 169 -5.49 -13.11 12.78
CA ASP A 169 -6.18 -12.96 14.05
C ASP A 169 -7.49 -13.75 14.01
N VAL A 170 -7.46 -14.91 14.67
CA VAL A 170 -8.60 -15.83 14.74
C VAL A 170 -9.61 -15.38 15.80
N GLU A 171 -9.17 -14.60 16.80
CA GLU A 171 -9.94 -13.97 17.88
C GLU A 171 -8.95 -13.65 19.02
N LYS A 172 -8.77 -12.38 19.37
CA LYS A 172 -8.39 -11.98 20.74
C LYS A 172 -9.62 -11.44 21.46
N HIS A 173 -10.24 -12.33 22.23
CA HIS A 173 -11.18 -12.12 23.36
C HIS A 173 -12.56 -11.54 23.04
#